data_AF-A0A952CUT7-F1
#
_entry.id   AF-A0A952CUT7-F1
#
_cell.length_a   1.000
_cell.length_b   1.000
_cell.length_c   1.000
_cell.angle_alpha   90.00
_cell.angle_beta   90.00
_cell.angle_gamma   90.00
#
_symmetry.space_group_name_H-M   'P 1'
#
loop_
_entity.id
_entity.type
_entity.pdbx_description
1 polymer ?
#
loop_
_entity_poly.entity_id
_entity_poly.type
_entity_poly.pdbx_seq_one_letter_code
_entity_poly.pdbx_strand_id
1 'polypeptide(L)'
;MRSPLPSRRAARAAAACLALLLGAGAGAQTCSAELSEALPTPSGGAVAEAAPSGVVAAALLKEAVELVEPALPPLQYDAAVPLEATDPYYQTVKYLAERKLLPASWRAEELDAKTWAAMLDAFLAWYRLPASGVDAPTDGADMVADVSRVLDRVSRAIRPAALLATDPADSSRTSFWAIIWNWTVYPRLLVVRPDDGASSRPADALASLSNCVRHVTAYISAPEETAKRLFLSHNSSRMYVVASQPGKNGFWPYEVPAGAELAAFGFELPDLSSVRLYAAVFDGPEVGFGTLLGLFWRVRTNVAPTALMGYLSTPD
;
A
#
# COMPACT_ATOMS: atom_id res chain seq x y z
N MET A 1 21.92 -39.23 -49.63
CA MET A 1 22.26 -38.26 -48.56
C MET A 1 21.30 -38.49 -47.40
N ARG A 2 21.78 -39.01 -46.26
CA ARG A 2 20.96 -39.20 -45.05
C ARG A 2 21.43 -38.19 -44.00
N SER A 3 20.58 -37.23 -43.66
CA SER A 3 20.83 -36.28 -42.58
C SER A 3 20.89 -37.01 -41.23
N PRO A 4 21.89 -36.77 -40.37
CA PRO A 4 21.95 -37.38 -39.05
C PRO A 4 20.85 -36.80 -38.15
N LEU A 5 20.01 -37.67 -37.58
CA LEU A 5 19.05 -37.30 -36.55
C LEU A 5 19.79 -36.80 -35.31
N PRO A 6 19.40 -35.66 -34.72
CA PRO A 6 20.05 -35.14 -33.52
C PRO A 6 19.88 -36.14 -32.36
N SER A 7 20.99 -36.39 -31.65
CA SER A 7 21.02 -37.32 -30.52
C SER A 7 20.02 -36.89 -29.44
N ARG A 8 19.33 -37.85 -28.81
CA ARG A 8 18.38 -37.59 -27.71
C ARG A 8 18.98 -36.78 -26.54
N ARG A 9 20.32 -36.73 -26.43
CA ARG A 9 21.04 -35.90 -25.45
C ARG A 9 21.04 -34.42 -25.81
N ALA A 10 21.18 -34.08 -27.10
CA ALA A 10 21.12 -32.69 -27.57
C ALA A 10 19.70 -32.10 -27.40
N ALA A 11 18.66 -32.89 -27.66
CA ALA A 11 17.28 -32.47 -27.44
C ALA A 11 16.95 -32.23 -25.95
N ARG A 12 17.48 -33.07 -25.04
CA ARG A 12 17.32 -32.89 -23.59
C ARG A 12 18.10 -31.70 -23.04
N ALA A 13 19.32 -31.46 -23.54
CA ALA A 13 20.10 -30.29 -23.18
C ALA A 13 19.42 -28.99 -23.64
N ALA A 14 18.88 -28.96 -24.86
CA ALA A 14 18.11 -27.83 -25.38
C ALA A 14 16.84 -27.57 -24.55
N ALA A 15 16.10 -28.62 -24.18
CA ALA A 15 14.90 -28.48 -23.34
C ALA A 15 15.22 -28.01 -21.90
N ALA A 16 16.33 -28.45 -21.31
CA ALA A 16 16.79 -27.98 -20.00
C ALA A 16 17.26 -26.52 -20.05
N CYS A 17 17.97 -26.10 -21.10
CA CYS A 17 18.32 -24.69 -21.31
C CYS A 17 17.07 -23.83 -21.55
N LEU A 18 16.08 -24.33 -22.31
CA LEU A 18 14.82 -23.60 -22.53
C LEU A 18 14.01 -23.48 -21.23
N ALA A 19 13.98 -24.51 -20.38
CA ALA A 19 13.33 -24.46 -19.07
C ALA A 19 14.05 -23.56 -18.07
N LEU A 20 15.39 -23.47 -18.13
CA LEU A 20 16.18 -22.53 -17.33
C LEU A 20 16.02 -21.09 -17.83
N LEU A 21 15.88 -20.86 -19.14
CA LEU A 21 15.61 -19.55 -19.73
C LEU A 21 14.17 -19.08 -19.46
N LEU A 22 13.20 -19.99 -19.49
CA LEU A 22 11.81 -19.72 -19.11
C LEU A 22 11.65 -19.55 -17.58
N GLY A 23 12.47 -20.23 -16.77
CA GLY A 23 12.50 -20.10 -15.32
C GLY A 23 13.22 -18.84 -14.81
N ALA A 24 14.17 -18.30 -15.58
CA ALA A 24 14.89 -17.07 -15.24
C ALA A 24 14.10 -15.78 -15.52
N GLY A 25 13.08 -15.84 -16.39
CA GLY A 25 12.22 -14.70 -16.75
C GLY A 25 11.01 -14.48 -15.84
N ALA A 26 10.72 -15.41 -14.94
CA ALA A 26 9.67 -15.26 -13.92
C ALA A 26 10.22 -14.55 -12.66
N GLY A 27 11.01 -13.49 -12.86
CA GLY A 27 11.12 -12.48 -11.83
C GLY A 27 9.73 -11.88 -11.68
N ALA A 28 9.04 -12.19 -10.59
CA ALA A 28 7.72 -11.66 -10.30
C ALA A 28 7.74 -10.15 -10.52
N GLN A 29 7.12 -9.68 -11.60
CA GLN A 29 7.02 -8.26 -11.88
C GLN A 29 5.92 -7.71 -10.98
N THR A 30 6.31 -7.43 -9.73
CA THR A 30 5.39 -6.93 -8.70
C THR A 30 4.66 -5.71 -9.23
N CYS A 31 3.34 -5.84 -9.34
CA CYS A 31 2.42 -4.79 -9.82
C CYS A 31 2.67 -4.25 -11.23
N SER A 32 3.32 -4.98 -12.15
CA SER A 32 3.63 -4.39 -13.46
C SER A 32 2.40 -4.06 -14.30
N ALA A 33 1.30 -4.80 -14.15
CA ALA A 33 0.05 -4.51 -14.82
C ALA A 33 -0.53 -3.17 -14.35
N GLU A 34 -0.66 -3.00 -13.03
CA GLU A 34 -1.16 -1.78 -12.39
C GLU A 34 -0.27 -0.57 -12.72
N LEU A 35 1.06 -0.73 -12.67
CA LEU A 35 2.01 0.32 -13.04
C LEU A 35 1.92 0.69 -14.53
N SER A 36 1.68 -0.27 -15.41
CA SER A 36 1.55 -0.01 -16.84
C SER A 36 0.26 0.76 -17.16
N GLU A 37 -0.82 0.54 -16.41
CA GLU A 37 -2.07 1.30 -16.56
C GLU A 37 -1.93 2.76 -16.13
N ALA A 38 -1.00 3.07 -15.22
CA ALA A 38 -0.71 4.43 -14.77
C ALA A 38 0.10 5.27 -15.79
N LEU A 39 0.69 4.64 -16.80
CA LEU A 39 1.46 5.34 -17.81
C LEU A 39 0.55 6.20 -18.70
N PRO A 40 0.90 7.47 -18.96
CA PRO A 40 0.18 8.29 -19.92
C PRO A 40 0.14 7.59 -21.28
N THR A 41 -1.06 7.45 -21.86
CA THR A 41 -1.17 6.86 -23.20
C THR A 41 -0.57 7.82 -24.22
N PRO A 42 0.53 7.47 -24.92
CA PRO A 42 1.06 8.33 -25.96
C PRO A 42 0.05 8.45 -27.09
N SER A 43 -0.03 9.64 -27.72
CA SER A 43 -0.89 9.87 -28.88
C SER A 43 -0.39 9.04 -30.08
N GLY A 44 -0.85 7.79 -30.19
CA GLY A 44 -0.58 6.92 -31.34
C GLY A 44 0.53 5.86 -31.17
N GLY A 45 0.96 5.55 -29.95
CA GLY A 45 2.00 4.53 -29.68
C GLY A 45 1.59 3.50 -28.62
N ALA A 46 2.40 2.45 -28.44
CA ALA A 46 2.24 1.52 -27.33
C ALA A 46 2.69 2.17 -26.01
N VAL A 47 2.01 1.85 -24.91
CA VAL A 47 2.31 2.39 -23.57
C VAL A 47 3.77 2.14 -23.13
N ALA A 48 4.35 1.02 -23.56
CA ALA A 48 5.74 0.65 -23.28
C ALA A 48 6.79 1.57 -23.93
N GLU A 49 6.43 2.29 -25.00
CA GLU A 49 7.33 3.16 -25.76
C GLU A 49 7.28 4.62 -25.30
N ALA A 50 6.59 4.92 -24.20
CA ALA A 50 6.53 6.27 -23.64
C ALA A 50 7.95 6.77 -23.33
N ALA A 51 8.31 7.94 -23.86
CA ALA A 51 9.60 8.56 -23.58
C ALA A 51 9.72 8.91 -22.09
N PRO A 52 10.86 8.61 -21.44
CA PRO A 52 11.07 8.97 -20.04
C PRO A 52 10.96 10.49 -19.84
N SER A 53 10.11 10.90 -18.91
CA SER A 53 9.91 12.29 -18.52
C SER A 53 9.56 12.37 -17.04
N GLY A 54 9.69 13.55 -16.43
CA GLY A 54 9.35 13.73 -15.02
C GLY A 54 7.87 13.49 -14.74
N VAL A 55 6.98 13.80 -15.69
CA VAL A 55 5.54 13.49 -15.58
C VAL A 55 5.28 11.99 -15.55
N VAL A 56 5.94 11.22 -16.43
CA VAL A 56 5.82 9.74 -16.44
C VAL A 56 6.36 9.16 -15.12
N ALA A 57 7.50 9.66 -14.64
CA ALA A 57 8.07 9.28 -13.35
C ALA A 57 7.12 9.59 -12.18
N ALA A 58 6.48 10.77 -12.21
CA ALA A 58 5.53 11.18 -11.18
C ALA A 58 4.26 10.31 -11.20
N ALA A 59 3.73 9.96 -12.38
CA ALA A 59 2.58 9.08 -12.50
C ALA A 59 2.87 7.68 -11.91
N LEU A 60 4.00 7.07 -12.32
CA LEU A 60 4.42 5.77 -11.82
C LEU A 60 4.69 5.76 -10.31
N LEU A 61 5.38 6.79 -9.80
CA LEU A 61 5.66 6.87 -8.37
C LEU A 61 4.39 7.11 -7.56
N LYS A 62 3.45 7.92 -8.05
CA LYS A 62 2.15 8.08 -7.39
C LYS A 62 1.42 6.75 -7.31
N GLU A 63 1.34 6.01 -8.41
CA GLU A 63 0.70 4.68 -8.44
C GLU A 63 1.38 3.72 -7.43
N ALA A 64 2.71 3.66 -7.45
CA ALA A 64 3.48 2.86 -6.50
C ALA A 64 3.17 3.22 -5.03
N VAL A 65 3.07 4.52 -4.74
CA VAL A 65 2.72 5.01 -3.41
C VAL A 65 1.29 4.63 -3.06
N GLU A 66 0.31 4.74 -3.95
CA GLU A 66 -1.08 4.37 -3.66
C GLU A 66 -1.26 2.84 -3.49
N LEU A 67 -0.49 2.05 -4.24
CA LEU A 67 -0.43 0.59 -4.14
C LEU A 67 0.16 0.10 -2.82
N VAL A 68 1.01 0.89 -2.16
CA VAL A 68 1.59 0.54 -0.84
C VAL A 68 0.93 1.29 0.30
N GLU A 69 0.63 2.56 0.13
CA GLU A 69 0.22 3.52 1.16
C GLU A 69 -1.15 4.13 0.84
N PRO A 70 -2.24 3.33 0.94
CA PRO A 70 -3.57 3.83 0.60
C PRO A 70 -4.02 4.81 1.68
N ALA A 71 -4.75 5.86 1.27
CA ALA A 71 -5.12 6.98 2.15
C ALA A 71 -3.95 7.51 3.01
N LEU A 72 -2.76 7.66 2.44
CA LEU A 72 -1.65 8.38 3.09
C LEU A 72 -2.00 9.88 3.15
N PRO A 73 -2.08 10.50 4.34
CA PRO A 73 -2.26 11.95 4.43
C PRO A 73 -1.06 12.74 3.89
N PRO A 74 -1.22 14.04 3.58
CA PRO A 74 -0.09 14.93 3.33
C PRO A 74 0.91 14.91 4.49
N LEU A 75 2.21 14.84 4.19
CA LEU A 75 3.29 14.95 5.19
C LEU A 75 3.74 16.41 5.37
N GLN A 76 3.38 17.27 4.43
CA GLN A 76 3.53 18.71 4.49
C GLN A 76 2.38 19.37 3.74
N TYR A 77 1.69 20.29 4.41
CA TYR A 77 0.60 21.07 3.82
C TYR A 77 1.18 22.23 3.02
N ASP A 78 0.46 22.66 1.97
CA ASP A 78 0.78 23.82 1.14
C ASP A 78 2.17 23.78 0.49
N ALA A 79 2.66 22.58 0.16
CA ALA A 79 3.90 22.42 -0.58
C ALA A 79 3.81 23.11 -1.96
N ALA A 80 4.88 23.81 -2.34
CA ALA A 80 4.96 24.42 -3.66
C ALA A 80 4.91 23.32 -4.74
N VAL A 81 3.97 23.46 -5.67
CA VAL A 81 3.81 22.54 -6.80
C VAL A 81 4.51 23.15 -8.02
N PRO A 82 5.52 22.48 -8.60
CA PRO A 82 6.28 23.00 -9.74
C PRO A 82 5.52 22.86 -11.08
N LEU A 83 4.21 23.17 -11.08
CA LEU A 83 3.32 23.17 -12.24
C LEU A 83 2.22 24.23 -12.05
N GLU A 84 1.70 24.73 -13.16
CA GLU A 84 0.49 25.56 -13.16
C GLU A 84 -0.74 24.74 -12.73
N ALA A 85 -1.69 25.36 -12.03
CA ALA A 85 -2.89 24.68 -11.51
C ALA A 85 -3.79 24.07 -12.61
N THR A 86 -3.65 24.55 -13.84
CA THR A 86 -4.38 24.06 -15.02
C THR A 86 -3.71 22.87 -15.72
N ASP A 87 -2.49 22.49 -15.32
CA ASP A 87 -1.79 21.36 -15.90
C ASP A 87 -2.54 20.03 -15.58
N PRO A 88 -2.74 19.14 -16.57
CA PRO A 88 -3.46 17.87 -16.33
C PRO A 88 -2.81 16.97 -15.27
N TYR A 89 -1.50 17.12 -15.02
CA TYR A 89 -0.75 16.36 -14.02
C TYR A 89 -0.54 17.12 -12.70
N TYR A 90 -1.11 18.32 -12.55
CA TYR A 90 -0.95 19.15 -11.36
C TYR A 90 -1.28 18.37 -10.07
N GLN A 91 -2.39 17.61 -10.05
CA GLN A 91 -2.78 16.84 -8.86
C GLN A 91 -1.81 15.70 -8.53
N THR A 92 -1.24 15.05 -9.56
CA THR A 92 -0.23 13.99 -9.39
C THR A 92 1.04 14.56 -8.78
N VAL A 93 1.52 15.68 -9.32
CA VAL A 93 2.73 16.34 -8.83
C VAL A 93 2.51 16.93 -7.44
N LYS A 94 1.35 17.55 -7.20
CA LYS A 94 0.95 18.03 -5.87
C LYS A 94 0.95 16.90 -4.84
N TYR A 95 0.37 15.76 -5.18
CA TYR A 95 0.34 14.58 -4.31
C TYR A 95 1.75 14.17 -3.85
N LEU A 96 2.71 14.08 -4.78
CA LEU A 96 4.09 13.70 -4.47
C LEU A 96 4.87 14.80 -3.74
N ALA A 97 4.63 16.07 -4.10
CA ALA A 97 5.24 17.22 -3.42
C ALA A 97 4.82 17.28 -1.94
N GLU A 98 3.53 17.13 -1.64
CA GLU A 98 2.99 17.08 -0.27
C GLU A 98 3.51 15.89 0.55
N ARG A 99 4.09 14.89 -0.10
CA ARG A 99 4.70 13.71 0.52
C ARG A 99 6.23 13.73 0.47
N LYS A 100 6.86 14.83 0.03
CA LYS A 100 8.33 14.96 -0.05
C LYS A 100 8.99 13.90 -0.94
N LEU A 101 8.30 13.48 -1.99
CA LEU A 101 8.79 12.49 -2.96
C LEU A 101 9.33 13.12 -4.25
N LEU A 102 9.21 14.44 -4.39
CA LEU A 102 9.77 15.17 -5.52
C LEU A 102 11.05 15.92 -5.11
N PRO A 103 12.21 15.59 -5.71
CA PRO A 103 13.43 16.37 -5.50
C PRO A 103 13.32 17.74 -6.19
N ALA A 104 14.07 18.73 -5.72
CA ALA A 104 14.08 20.08 -6.30
C ALA A 104 14.58 20.13 -7.76
N SER A 105 15.32 19.11 -8.20
CA SER A 105 15.78 18.95 -9.59
C SER A 105 14.69 18.49 -10.55
N TRP A 106 13.55 18.02 -10.05
CA TRP A 106 12.47 17.50 -10.90
C TRP A 106 11.93 18.56 -11.86
N ARG A 107 11.71 18.16 -13.12
CA ARG A 107 11.11 18.97 -14.20
C ARG A 107 10.10 18.10 -14.94
N ALA A 108 9.08 18.70 -15.55
CA ALA A 108 7.98 17.93 -16.14
C ALA A 108 8.41 17.16 -17.39
N GLU A 109 9.19 17.81 -18.25
CA GLU A 109 9.54 17.35 -19.59
C GLU A 109 10.78 16.46 -19.62
N GLU A 110 11.63 16.53 -18.59
CA GLU A 110 12.94 15.88 -18.55
C GLU A 110 13.08 14.96 -17.35
N LEU A 111 13.78 13.85 -17.53
CA LEU A 111 14.15 12.94 -16.45
C LEU A 111 15.61 12.50 -16.62
N ASP A 112 16.48 13.02 -15.76
CA ASP A 112 17.85 12.51 -15.64
C ASP A 112 17.96 11.36 -14.62
N ALA A 113 19.03 10.58 -14.73
CA ALA A 113 19.29 9.43 -13.85
C ALA A 113 19.28 9.81 -12.36
N LYS A 114 19.84 10.97 -12.02
CA LYS A 114 19.98 11.42 -10.63
C LYS A 114 18.62 11.77 -10.02
N THR A 115 17.77 12.42 -10.78
CA THR A 115 16.41 12.80 -10.40
C THR A 115 15.55 11.55 -10.25
N TRP A 116 15.65 10.61 -11.20
CA TRP A 116 14.94 9.33 -11.12
C TRP A 116 15.33 8.52 -9.88
N ALA A 117 16.63 8.31 -9.67
CA ALA A 117 17.13 7.62 -8.49
C ALA A 117 16.71 8.34 -7.20
N ALA A 118 16.81 9.67 -7.13
CA ALA A 118 16.41 10.43 -5.96
C ALA A 118 14.92 10.28 -5.61
N MET A 119 14.04 10.19 -6.61
CA MET A 119 12.61 9.94 -6.41
C MET A 119 12.36 8.55 -5.79
N LEU A 120 12.96 7.51 -6.35
CA LEU A 120 12.82 6.14 -5.85
C LEU A 120 13.48 5.96 -4.47
N ASP A 121 14.65 6.57 -4.27
CA ASP A 121 15.40 6.52 -3.01
C ASP A 121 14.65 7.20 -1.88
N ALA A 122 13.97 8.32 -2.17
CA ALA A 122 13.11 9.00 -1.19
C ALA A 122 11.97 8.07 -0.72
N PHE A 123 11.36 7.31 -1.63
CA PHE A 123 10.32 6.34 -1.27
C PHE A 123 10.88 5.14 -0.49
N LEU A 124 12.03 4.59 -0.90
CA LEU A 124 12.71 3.52 -0.16
C LEU A 124 13.15 3.95 1.25
N ALA A 125 13.53 5.22 1.43
CA ALA A 125 13.96 5.76 2.72
C ALA A 125 12.85 5.75 3.77
N TRP A 126 11.58 5.85 3.38
CA TRP A 126 10.44 5.69 4.30
C TRP A 126 10.45 4.35 5.02
N TYR A 127 10.97 3.31 4.37
CA TYR A 127 11.08 1.95 4.89
C TYR A 127 12.51 1.59 5.30
N ARG A 128 13.41 2.59 5.37
CA ARG A 128 14.82 2.45 5.73
C ARG A 128 15.57 1.44 4.85
N LEU A 129 15.15 1.34 3.60
CA LEU A 129 15.78 0.46 2.64
C LEU A 129 16.98 1.18 2.00
N PRO A 130 18.02 0.43 1.59
CA PRO A 130 19.13 0.99 0.82
C PRO A 130 18.65 1.70 -0.44
N ALA A 131 19.50 2.55 -1.03
CA ALA A 131 19.21 3.17 -2.33
C ALA A 131 18.80 2.14 -3.41
N SER A 132 18.03 2.61 -4.38
CA SER A 132 17.51 1.84 -5.51
C SER A 132 18.64 1.31 -6.39
N GLY A 133 19.68 2.12 -6.60
CA GLY A 133 20.82 1.78 -7.46
C GLY A 133 20.45 1.71 -8.94
N VAL A 134 19.42 2.45 -9.35
CA VAL A 134 18.96 2.49 -10.75
C VAL A 134 19.79 3.45 -11.59
N ASP A 135 19.90 3.15 -12.87
CA ASP A 135 20.48 4.02 -13.89
C ASP A 135 19.37 4.88 -14.56
N ALA A 136 19.75 5.67 -15.57
CA ALA A 136 18.77 6.40 -16.37
C ALA A 136 17.90 5.41 -17.17
N PRO A 137 16.55 5.47 -17.07
CA PRO A 137 15.68 4.63 -17.86
C PRO A 137 15.74 5.04 -19.34
N THR A 138 15.62 4.08 -20.26
CA THR A 138 15.61 4.36 -21.71
C THR A 138 14.20 4.55 -22.26
N ASP A 139 13.22 3.86 -21.66
CA ASP A 139 11.81 3.91 -22.02
C ASP A 139 10.88 3.68 -20.81
N GLY A 140 9.57 3.72 -21.04
CA GLY A 140 8.57 3.48 -20.00
C GLY A 140 8.61 2.05 -19.43
N ALA A 141 9.03 1.05 -20.21
CA ALA A 141 9.14 -0.32 -19.72
C ALA A 141 10.28 -0.47 -18.70
N ASP A 142 11.41 0.19 -18.91
CA ASP A 142 12.50 0.30 -17.93
C ASP A 142 12.01 0.95 -16.63
N MET A 143 11.24 2.04 -16.73
CA MET A 143 10.69 2.74 -15.57
C MET A 143 9.73 1.86 -14.76
N VAL A 144 8.83 1.12 -15.43
CA VAL A 144 7.96 0.15 -14.76
C VAL A 144 8.78 -0.94 -14.08
N ALA A 145 9.81 -1.46 -14.75
CA ALA A 145 10.67 -2.49 -14.18
C ALA A 145 11.45 -2.00 -12.95
N ASP A 146 11.94 -0.76 -12.95
CA ASP A 146 12.56 -0.10 -11.79
C ASP A 146 11.60 -0.02 -10.61
N VAL A 147 10.38 0.49 -10.86
CA VAL A 147 9.37 0.66 -9.82
C VAL A 147 8.89 -0.69 -9.28
N SER A 148 8.70 -1.70 -10.13
CA SER A 148 8.38 -3.07 -9.69
C SER A 148 9.46 -3.63 -8.76
N ARG A 149 10.75 -3.40 -9.04
CA ARG A 149 11.85 -3.80 -8.14
C ARG A 149 11.80 -3.07 -6.81
N VAL A 150 11.47 -1.77 -6.82
CA VAL A 150 11.29 -0.99 -5.59
C VAL A 150 10.12 -1.55 -4.77
N LEU A 151 8.96 -1.79 -5.40
CA LEU A 151 7.78 -2.36 -4.74
C LEU A 151 8.06 -3.75 -4.15
N ASP A 152 8.80 -4.60 -4.87
CA ASP A 152 9.22 -5.91 -4.38
C ASP A 152 10.14 -5.83 -3.14
N ARG A 153 10.96 -4.79 -3.04
CA ARG A 153 11.77 -4.54 -1.83
C ARG A 153 10.91 -4.01 -0.68
N VAL A 154 9.98 -3.10 -0.97
CA VAL A 154 9.06 -2.53 0.01
C VAL A 154 8.12 -3.59 0.57
N SER A 155 7.57 -4.48 -0.26
CA SER A 155 6.66 -5.57 0.15
C SER A 155 7.26 -6.47 1.23
N ARG A 156 8.58 -6.69 1.18
CA ARG A 156 9.34 -7.47 2.17
C ARG A 156 9.64 -6.70 3.46
N ALA A 157 9.60 -5.37 3.43
CA ALA A 157 9.88 -4.52 4.59
C ALA A 157 8.61 -4.26 5.42
N ILE A 158 7.46 -4.14 4.76
CA ILE A 158 6.18 -3.91 5.42
C ILE A 158 5.64 -5.18 6.09
N ARG A 159 4.86 -4.99 7.14
CA ARG A 159 4.23 -6.09 7.90
C ARG A 159 2.78 -5.74 8.25
N PRO A 160 1.85 -5.80 7.29
CA PRO A 160 0.44 -5.59 7.59
C PRO A 160 -0.16 -6.73 8.39
N ALA A 161 -1.08 -6.40 9.28
CA ALA A 161 -2.00 -7.36 9.89
C ALA A 161 -3.45 -6.89 9.71
N ALA A 162 -4.32 -7.79 9.29
CA ALA A 162 -5.75 -7.53 9.25
C ALA A 162 -6.34 -7.55 10.66
N LEU A 163 -7.28 -6.65 10.90
CA LEU A 163 -8.20 -6.69 12.03
C LEU A 163 -9.61 -6.95 11.48
N LEU A 164 -10.19 -8.07 11.89
CA LEU A 164 -11.50 -8.54 11.42
C LEU A 164 -12.49 -8.47 12.58
N ALA A 165 -13.33 -7.45 12.58
CA ALA A 165 -14.37 -7.28 13.59
C ALA A 165 -15.61 -8.09 13.24
N THR A 166 -16.00 -9.05 14.07
CA THR A 166 -17.22 -9.85 13.84
C THR A 166 -18.43 -9.24 14.51
N ASP A 167 -19.58 -9.38 13.86
CA ASP A 167 -20.89 -8.99 14.41
C ASP A 167 -21.20 -9.86 15.65
N PRO A 168 -21.53 -9.26 16.81
CA PRO A 168 -21.84 -10.02 18.02
C PRO A 168 -23.16 -10.82 17.93
N ALA A 169 -24.11 -10.40 17.09
CA ALA A 169 -25.36 -11.11 16.84
C ALA A 169 -25.20 -12.24 15.82
N ASP A 170 -24.26 -12.10 14.88
CA ASP A 170 -23.94 -13.12 13.89
C ASP A 170 -22.42 -13.19 13.62
N SER A 171 -21.75 -14.09 14.35
CA SER A 171 -20.30 -14.29 14.21
C SER A 171 -19.84 -14.76 12.82
N SER A 172 -20.77 -15.11 11.92
CA SER A 172 -20.47 -15.44 10.53
C SER A 172 -20.36 -14.20 9.63
N ARG A 173 -20.67 -13.01 10.14
CA ARG A 173 -20.57 -11.72 9.45
C ARG A 173 -19.47 -10.85 10.03
N THR A 174 -18.90 -9.99 9.18
CA THR A 174 -17.94 -8.96 9.59
C THR A 174 -18.66 -7.61 9.69
N SER A 175 -18.51 -6.93 10.83
CA SER A 175 -18.92 -5.54 11.00
C SER A 175 -18.01 -4.59 10.23
N PHE A 176 -16.69 -4.74 10.37
CA PHE A 176 -15.70 -3.96 9.63
C PHE A 176 -14.38 -4.70 9.45
N TRP A 177 -13.65 -4.32 8.41
CA TRP A 177 -12.26 -4.72 8.20
C TRP A 177 -11.34 -3.54 8.48
N ALA A 178 -10.15 -3.84 9.00
CA ALA A 178 -9.08 -2.87 9.01
C ALA A 178 -7.72 -3.53 8.78
N ILE A 179 -6.73 -2.73 8.42
CA ILE A 179 -5.33 -3.14 8.32
C ILE A 179 -4.53 -2.28 9.29
N ILE A 180 -3.86 -2.93 10.23
CA ILE A 180 -2.87 -2.31 11.10
C ILE A 180 -1.65 -2.01 10.24
N TRP A 181 -1.37 -0.73 10.05
CA TRP A 181 -0.38 -0.24 9.10
C TRP A 181 0.66 0.61 9.83
N ASN A 182 1.54 -0.05 10.58
CA ASN A 182 2.52 0.61 11.45
C ASN A 182 3.94 0.69 10.86
N TRP A 183 4.28 -0.19 9.92
CA TRP A 183 5.60 -0.25 9.29
C TRP A 183 5.65 0.64 8.05
N THR A 184 5.52 1.94 8.27
CA THR A 184 5.27 2.96 7.23
C THR A 184 5.80 4.32 7.69
N VAL A 185 5.87 5.28 6.76
CA VAL A 185 6.15 6.70 7.05
C VAL A 185 5.07 7.37 7.93
N TYR A 186 3.84 6.85 7.91
CA TYR A 186 2.74 7.40 8.71
C TYR A 186 1.88 6.27 9.31
N PRO A 187 2.25 5.79 10.53
CA PRO A 187 1.56 4.71 11.22
C PRO A 187 0.07 5.01 11.44
N ARG A 188 -0.80 4.10 10.99
CA ARG A 188 -2.25 4.30 11.02
C ARG A 188 -3.01 2.99 10.93
N LEU A 189 -4.30 3.05 11.22
CA LEU A 189 -5.24 1.98 10.92
C LEU A 189 -5.96 2.30 9.62
N LEU A 190 -5.87 1.41 8.63
CA LEU A 190 -6.63 1.53 7.38
C LEU A 190 -7.96 0.82 7.56
N VAL A 191 -9.04 1.55 7.75
CA VAL A 191 -10.38 0.97 7.88
C VAL A 191 -10.97 0.80 6.48
N VAL A 192 -11.40 -0.42 6.19
CA VAL A 192 -11.85 -0.85 4.86
C VAL A 192 -13.30 -1.30 4.97
N ARG A 193 -14.15 -0.76 4.09
CA ARG A 193 -15.54 -1.19 3.97
C ARG A 193 -15.56 -2.59 3.37
N PRO A 194 -16.13 -3.59 4.05
CA PRO A 194 -16.36 -4.90 3.45
C PRO A 194 -17.34 -4.81 2.29
N ASP A 195 -17.16 -5.66 1.28
CA ASP A 195 -18.15 -5.81 0.21
C ASP A 195 -19.47 -6.37 0.75
N ASP A 196 -20.57 -6.12 0.05
CA ASP A 196 -21.88 -6.67 0.41
C ASP A 196 -21.83 -8.20 0.42
N GLY A 197 -22.12 -8.82 1.57
CA GLY A 197 -22.04 -10.28 1.75
C GLY A 197 -20.64 -10.81 2.01
N ALA A 198 -19.68 -9.93 2.35
CA ALA A 198 -18.34 -10.31 2.78
C ALA A 198 -18.36 -11.39 3.87
N SER A 199 -17.61 -12.46 3.60
CA SER A 199 -17.43 -13.60 4.49
C SER A 199 -16.62 -13.18 5.72
N SER A 200 -17.00 -13.69 6.90
CA SER A 200 -16.17 -13.59 8.12
C SER A 200 -14.95 -14.52 8.11
N ARG A 201 -14.82 -15.40 7.11
CA ARG A 201 -13.68 -16.31 7.03
C ARG A 201 -12.41 -15.50 6.80
N PRO A 202 -11.38 -15.65 7.66
CA PRO A 202 -10.16 -14.88 7.53
C PRO A 202 -9.50 -15.01 6.16
N ALA A 203 -9.51 -16.21 5.55
CA ALA A 203 -8.90 -16.41 4.24
C ALA A 203 -9.51 -15.52 3.14
N ASP A 204 -10.84 -15.34 3.15
CA ASP A 204 -11.54 -14.52 2.16
C ASP A 204 -11.24 -13.04 2.38
N ALA A 205 -11.33 -12.57 3.63
CA ALA A 205 -11.03 -11.18 3.99
C ALA A 205 -9.57 -10.81 3.71
N LEU A 206 -8.62 -11.71 4.03
CA LEU A 206 -7.20 -11.49 3.77
C LEU A 206 -6.89 -11.38 2.27
N ALA A 207 -7.57 -12.17 1.44
CA ALA A 207 -7.46 -12.05 -0.01
C ALA A 207 -7.97 -10.68 -0.50
N SER A 208 -9.12 -10.22 -0.01
CA SER A 208 -9.70 -8.91 -0.36
C SER A 208 -8.87 -7.72 0.13
N LEU A 209 -8.17 -7.84 1.25
CA LEU A 209 -7.31 -6.78 1.81
C LEU A 209 -5.91 -6.74 1.19
N SER A 210 -5.52 -7.80 0.47
CA SER A 210 -4.24 -7.89 -0.22
C SER A 210 -4.30 -7.26 -1.62
N ASN A 211 -3.15 -6.91 -2.17
CA ASN A 211 -2.98 -6.57 -3.57
C ASN A 211 -1.64 -7.12 -4.10
N CYS A 212 -1.21 -6.65 -5.26
CA CYS A 212 0.02 -7.08 -5.93
C CYS A 212 1.32 -6.80 -5.12
N VAL A 213 1.32 -5.86 -4.16
CA VAL A 213 2.50 -5.52 -3.34
C VAL A 213 2.30 -5.78 -1.85
N ARG A 214 1.07 -5.61 -1.35
CA ARG A 214 0.69 -5.83 0.04
C ARG A 214 0.07 -7.21 0.16
N HIS A 215 0.79 -8.14 0.78
CA HIS A 215 0.27 -9.46 1.10
C HIS A 215 -0.10 -9.53 2.58
N VAL A 216 -1.40 -9.44 2.87
CA VAL A 216 -1.89 -9.52 4.24
C VAL A 216 -2.11 -11.00 4.58
N THR A 217 -1.25 -11.55 5.43
CA THR A 217 -1.36 -12.95 5.89
C THR A 217 -1.64 -13.05 7.37
N ALA A 218 -1.21 -12.05 8.15
CA ALA A 218 -1.48 -11.96 9.58
C ALA A 218 -2.89 -11.40 9.81
N TYR A 219 -3.64 -12.00 10.74
CA TYR A 219 -4.93 -11.47 11.15
C TYR A 219 -5.18 -11.55 12.65
N ILE A 220 -6.03 -10.65 13.12
CA ILE A 220 -6.64 -10.64 14.44
C ILE A 220 -8.14 -10.56 14.21
N SER A 221 -8.89 -11.55 14.68
CA SER A 221 -10.35 -11.56 14.60
C SER A 221 -10.93 -11.49 16.00
N ALA A 222 -11.87 -10.57 16.21
CA ALA A 222 -12.47 -10.31 17.50
C ALA A 222 -13.90 -9.75 17.34
N PRO A 223 -14.79 -9.87 18.33
CA PRO A 223 -16.02 -9.10 18.36
C PRO A 223 -15.71 -7.60 18.26
N GLU A 224 -16.55 -6.83 17.57
CA GLU A 224 -16.31 -5.40 17.27
C GLU A 224 -15.92 -4.54 18.48
N GLU A 225 -16.57 -4.74 19.64
CA GLU A 225 -16.24 -4.03 20.89
C GLU A 225 -14.85 -4.41 21.45
N THR A 226 -14.39 -5.62 21.18
CA THR A 226 -13.03 -6.06 21.53
C THR A 226 -12.02 -5.51 20.54
N ALA A 227 -12.35 -5.49 19.24
CA ALA A 227 -11.51 -4.88 18.20
C ALA A 227 -11.31 -3.38 18.45
N LYS A 228 -12.38 -2.63 18.77
CA LYS A 228 -12.33 -1.21 19.13
C LYS A 228 -11.37 -0.96 20.30
N ARG A 229 -11.45 -1.78 21.35
CA ARG A 229 -10.62 -1.64 22.56
C ARG A 229 -9.13 -1.90 22.33
N LEU A 230 -8.72 -2.47 21.19
CA LEU A 230 -7.30 -2.57 20.84
C LEU A 230 -6.67 -1.19 20.57
N PHE A 231 -7.47 -0.16 20.27
CA PHE A 231 -6.99 1.19 19.97
C PHE A 231 -7.57 2.25 20.90
N LEU A 232 -8.74 1.98 21.49
CA LEU A 232 -9.47 2.90 22.36
C LEU A 232 -9.71 2.25 23.73
N SER A 233 -8.65 1.75 24.37
CA SER A 233 -8.75 1.07 25.68
C SER A 233 -8.99 2.04 26.84
N HIS A 234 -8.67 3.33 26.67
CA HIS A 234 -8.80 4.35 27.70
C HIS A 234 -9.86 5.38 27.29
N ASN A 235 -10.66 5.84 28.27
CA ASN A 235 -11.73 6.83 28.02
C ASN A 235 -11.19 8.18 27.51
N SER A 236 -9.88 8.42 27.59
CA SER A 236 -9.22 9.62 27.06
C SER A 236 -8.68 9.43 25.64
N SER A 237 -8.72 8.22 25.08
CA SER A 237 -8.24 7.97 23.73
C SER A 237 -9.22 8.57 22.72
N ARG A 238 -8.69 9.34 21.76
CA ARG A 238 -9.45 10.00 20.70
C ARG A 238 -9.12 9.37 19.36
N MET A 239 -10.12 9.21 18.52
CA MET A 239 -9.97 8.71 17.16
C MET A 239 -10.03 9.88 16.18
N TYR A 240 -9.06 9.97 15.29
CA TYR A 240 -9.05 10.93 14.19
C TYR A 240 -9.05 10.18 12.87
N VAL A 241 -9.88 10.61 11.94
CA VAL A 241 -9.75 10.22 10.54
C VAL A 241 -8.88 11.27 9.85
N VAL A 242 -7.88 10.85 9.09
CA VAL A 242 -6.83 11.74 8.55
C VAL A 242 -6.78 11.78 7.03
N ALA A 243 -7.35 10.78 6.36
CA ALA A 243 -7.44 10.70 4.90
C ALA A 243 -8.47 9.63 4.49
N SER A 244 -8.96 9.71 3.24
CA SER A 244 -9.96 8.78 2.69
C SER A 244 -9.76 8.47 1.21
N GLN A 245 -10.40 7.39 0.75
CA GLN A 245 -10.54 7.00 -0.65
C GLN A 245 -12.02 6.71 -0.99
N PRO A 246 -12.64 7.41 -1.95
CA PRO A 246 -12.10 8.60 -2.63
C PRO A 246 -11.78 9.73 -1.65
N GLY A 247 -10.83 10.59 -2.02
CA GLY A 247 -10.47 11.76 -1.22
C GLY A 247 -11.64 12.75 -1.14
N LYS A 248 -11.95 13.23 0.06
CA LYS A 248 -12.93 14.30 0.27
C LYS A 248 -12.23 15.65 0.37
N ASN A 249 -12.81 16.66 -0.28
CA ASN A 249 -12.37 18.05 -0.14
C ASN A 249 -12.83 18.60 1.21
N GLY A 250 -11.89 19.03 2.06
CA GLY A 250 -12.16 19.66 3.36
C GLY A 250 -12.20 18.71 4.57
N PHE A 251 -11.83 19.29 5.73
CA PHE A 251 -11.75 18.76 7.11
C PHE A 251 -10.96 17.46 7.33
N TRP A 252 -9.64 17.56 7.17
CA TRP A 252 -8.69 16.59 7.72
C TRP A 252 -7.58 17.30 8.50
N PRO A 253 -7.17 16.80 9.69
CA PRO A 253 -7.75 15.67 10.41
C PRO A 253 -9.15 16.01 10.98
N TYR A 254 -10.04 15.02 11.02
CA TYR A 254 -11.38 15.11 11.62
C TYR A 254 -11.45 14.22 12.86
N GLU A 255 -11.88 14.79 13.99
CA GLU A 255 -12.08 14.04 15.24
C GLU A 255 -13.42 13.32 15.21
N VAL A 256 -13.40 12.00 15.44
CA VAL A 256 -14.62 11.22 15.60
C VAL A 256 -15.24 11.56 16.96
N PRO A 257 -16.54 11.90 17.02
CA PRO A 257 -17.19 12.19 18.30
C PRO A 257 -17.10 11.00 19.26
N ALA A 258 -16.86 11.29 20.54
CA ALA A 258 -16.79 10.27 21.57
C ALA A 258 -18.08 9.42 21.61
N GLY A 259 -17.92 8.10 21.56
CA GLY A 259 -19.02 7.13 21.50
C GLY A 259 -19.54 6.84 20.08
N ALA A 260 -19.07 7.55 19.05
CA ALA A 260 -19.43 7.32 17.66
C ALA A 260 -18.40 6.44 16.91
N GLU A 261 -17.43 5.84 17.60
CA GLU A 261 -16.30 5.16 16.96
C GLU A 261 -16.71 3.86 16.27
N LEU A 262 -17.66 3.10 16.84
CA LEU A 262 -18.24 1.95 16.13
C LEU A 262 -19.02 2.37 14.88
N ALA A 263 -19.79 3.45 14.96
CA ALA A 263 -20.48 4.01 13.79
C ALA A 263 -19.47 4.48 12.73
N ALA A 264 -18.31 5.02 13.14
CA ALA A 264 -17.24 5.35 12.22
C ALA A 264 -16.66 4.09 11.55
N PHE A 265 -16.31 3.06 12.32
CA PHE A 265 -15.80 1.79 11.80
C PHE A 265 -16.78 1.08 10.85
N GLY A 266 -18.08 1.17 11.15
CA GLY A 266 -19.15 0.66 10.29
C GLY A 266 -19.51 1.56 9.10
N PHE A 267 -18.82 2.69 8.90
CA PHE A 267 -19.12 3.68 7.86
C PHE A 267 -20.53 4.28 7.92
N GLU A 268 -21.14 4.30 9.12
CA GLU A 268 -22.50 4.80 9.36
C GLU A 268 -22.56 6.32 9.51
N LEU A 269 -21.40 6.96 9.77
CA LEU A 269 -21.32 8.42 9.80
C LEU A 269 -21.57 9.01 8.40
N PRO A 270 -22.33 10.12 8.27
CA PRO A 270 -22.60 10.75 6.98
C PRO A 270 -21.34 11.04 6.15
N ASP A 271 -20.28 11.49 6.81
CA ASP A 271 -19.00 11.81 6.18
C ASP A 271 -18.19 10.58 5.75
N LEU A 272 -18.54 9.37 6.20
CA LEU A 272 -17.90 8.12 5.81
C LEU A 272 -18.77 7.26 4.89
N SER A 273 -20.06 7.58 4.76
CA SER A 273 -21.06 6.80 4.00
C SER A 273 -20.71 6.54 2.52
N SER A 274 -19.92 7.41 1.86
CA SER A 274 -19.46 7.23 0.48
C SER A 274 -17.99 6.78 0.36
N VAL A 275 -17.30 6.62 1.47
CA VAL A 275 -15.87 6.26 1.52
C VAL A 275 -15.72 4.74 1.50
N ARG A 276 -14.78 4.23 0.71
CA ARG A 276 -14.43 2.80 0.67
C ARG A 276 -13.34 2.45 1.68
N LEU A 277 -12.38 3.34 1.85
CA LEU A 277 -11.25 3.16 2.75
C LEU A 277 -10.90 4.50 3.40
N TYR A 278 -10.60 4.49 4.70
CA TYR A 278 -10.03 5.67 5.37
C TYR A 278 -8.89 5.30 6.30
N ALA A 279 -8.01 6.26 6.53
CA ALA A 279 -6.96 6.17 7.52
C ALA A 279 -7.42 6.78 8.84
N ALA A 280 -7.27 6.04 9.93
CA ALA A 280 -7.50 6.50 11.28
C ALA A 280 -6.21 6.47 12.11
N VAL A 281 -6.06 7.48 12.95
CA VAL A 281 -5.03 7.53 14.00
C VAL A 281 -5.71 7.70 15.36
N PHE A 282 -5.00 7.32 16.40
CA PHE A 282 -5.50 7.33 17.77
C PHE A 282 -4.54 8.16 18.62
N ASP A 283 -5.09 9.15 19.32
CA ASP A 283 -4.35 9.95 20.29
C ASP A 283 -4.76 9.52 21.71
N GLY A 284 -3.81 9.06 22.51
CA GLY A 284 -4.05 8.59 23.87
C GLY A 284 -2.89 7.77 24.41
N PRO A 285 -2.96 7.38 25.71
CA PRO A 285 -1.94 6.51 26.30
C PRO A 285 -1.86 5.18 25.53
N GLU A 286 -0.63 4.76 25.23
CA GLU A 286 -0.37 3.49 24.56
C GLU A 286 -1.04 2.33 25.30
N VAL A 287 -1.59 1.38 24.53
CA VAL A 287 -2.18 0.19 25.12
C VAL A 287 -1.07 -0.65 25.74
N GLY A 288 -0.96 -0.57 27.07
CA GLY A 288 0.06 -1.30 27.81
C GLY A 288 0.01 -2.81 27.58
N PHE A 289 1.18 -3.45 27.64
CA PHE A 289 1.39 -4.88 27.39
C PHE A 289 0.40 -5.80 28.14
N GLY A 290 0.04 -5.47 29.38
CA GLY A 290 -0.94 -6.24 30.17
C GLY A 290 -2.36 -6.23 29.58
N THR A 291 -2.77 -5.10 29.00
CA THR A 291 -4.07 -4.96 28.34
C THR A 291 -4.12 -5.77 27.04
N LEU A 292 -3.04 -5.75 26.25
CA LEU A 292 -2.93 -6.55 25.01
C LEU A 292 -2.94 -8.06 25.31
N LEU A 293 -2.24 -8.51 26.36
CA LEU A 293 -2.29 -9.90 26.83
C LEU A 293 -3.68 -10.35 27.29
N GLY A 294 -4.40 -9.47 28.01
CA GLY A 294 -5.78 -9.73 28.43
C GLY A 294 -6.75 -9.83 27.25
N LEU A 295 -6.49 -9.08 26.18
CA LEU A 295 -7.25 -9.13 24.93
C LEU A 295 -6.88 -10.36 24.09
N PHE A 296 -5.65 -10.88 24.19
CA PHE A 296 -5.18 -12.04 23.42
C PHE A 296 -6.07 -13.28 23.59
N TRP A 297 -6.57 -13.53 24.81
CA TRP A 297 -7.47 -14.65 25.09
C TRP A 297 -8.88 -14.49 24.48
N ARG A 298 -9.21 -13.29 23.99
CA ARG A 298 -10.51 -12.94 23.41
C ARG A 298 -10.46 -12.75 21.90
N VAL A 299 -9.31 -13.00 21.28
CA VAL A 299 -9.13 -12.88 19.82
C VAL A 299 -8.76 -14.24 19.21
N ARG A 300 -9.15 -14.43 17.95
CA ARG A 300 -8.66 -15.51 17.09
C ARG A 300 -7.57 -14.93 16.19
N THR A 301 -6.39 -15.52 16.17
CA THR A 301 -5.27 -15.03 15.35
C THR A 301 -4.40 -16.18 14.88
N ASN A 302 -3.73 -16.00 13.75
CA ASN A 302 -2.66 -16.88 13.27
C ASN A 302 -1.25 -16.33 13.61
N VAL A 303 -1.17 -15.25 14.38
CA VAL A 303 0.07 -14.61 14.80
C VAL A 303 0.45 -15.08 16.20
N ALA A 304 1.72 -15.42 16.42
CA ALA A 304 2.21 -15.74 17.75
C ALA A 304 2.13 -14.50 18.68
N PRO A 305 1.87 -14.65 19.99
CA PRO A 305 1.76 -13.52 20.92
C PRO A 305 2.96 -12.56 20.88
N THR A 306 4.16 -13.09 20.73
CA THR A 306 5.40 -12.30 20.64
C THR A 306 5.50 -11.49 19.33
N ALA A 307 4.95 -12.02 18.24
CA ALA A 307 4.94 -11.34 16.95
C ALA A 307 3.83 -10.28 16.87
N LEU A 308 2.70 -10.47 17.58
CA LEU A 308 1.60 -9.51 17.63
C LEU A 308 2.05 -8.13 18.11
N MET A 309 2.94 -8.08 19.10
CA MET A 309 3.53 -6.83 19.58
C MET A 309 4.27 -6.09 18.45
N GLY A 310 4.99 -6.82 17.59
CA GLY A 310 5.69 -6.24 16.44
C GLY A 310 4.76 -5.64 15.39
N TYR A 311 3.51 -6.13 15.30
CA TYR A 311 2.49 -5.53 14.42
C TYR A 311 1.88 -4.28 15.02
N LEU A 312 1.72 -4.23 16.36
CA LEU A 312 1.13 -3.12 17.09
C LEU A 312 2.13 -2.01 17.44
N SER A 313 3.42 -2.32 17.42
CA SER A 313 4.49 -1.34 17.65
C SER A 313 4.77 -0.54 16.39
N THR A 314 5.09 0.73 16.60
CA THR A 314 5.72 1.58 15.60
C THR A 314 7.22 1.33 15.59
N PRO A 315 7.88 1.09 14.44
CA PRO A 315 9.33 0.98 14.41
C PRO A 315 10.00 2.33 14.77
N ASP A 316 10.87 2.31 15.80
CA ASP A 316 11.72 3.44 16.22
C ASP A 316 12.62 3.92 15.11
#